data_AF-A0AAF0U9B6-F1
#
_entry.id   AF-A0AAF0U9B6-F1
#
_cell.length_a   1.000
_cell.length_b   1.000
_cell.length_c   1.000
_cell.angle_alpha   90.00
_cell.angle_beta   90.00
_cell.angle_gamma   90.00
#
_symmetry.space_group_name_H-M   'P 1'
#
loop_
_entity.id
_entity.type
_entity.pdbx_description
1 polymer ?
#
loop_
_entity_poly.entity_id
_entity_poly.type
_entity_poly.pdbx_seq_one_letter_code
_entity_poly.pdbx_strand_id
1 'polypeptide(L)'
;MKAKQDFDPILVDLKRSIFGKAIETFSQRGDGILHYQGRLCVPNVDELRNQILVKAHNSQYSIYLGATKMSRDLREVYWWNEMSRDIVEFVAKCLNCQQVKVNHQKLDGLAQETSIPTCKCEDLNMDFVTGLPSTHCQFDSIWVIVNQMTKSAHFLPVKTLFSGEDYVKLYIREMKGFGTQVKLSMTFHPLTDGQAKHTIQTLVDMLRACVIDFQDNWDDHLHLIKFAYNNSYHSSIGMIPFEALYGRRCRSLIVWFEVSELVLIGPRVCA
;
A
#
# COMPACT_ATOMS: atom_id res chain seq x y z
N MET A 1 9.30 15.29 21.72
CA MET A 1 8.51 14.08 22.08
C MET A 1 8.36 13.91 23.59
N LYS A 2 9.44 13.81 24.38
CA LYS A 2 9.39 13.64 25.86
C LYS A 2 8.50 14.66 26.58
N ALA A 3 8.80 15.96 26.46
CA ALA A 3 8.03 17.02 27.10
C ALA A 3 6.54 16.99 26.70
N LYS A 4 6.24 16.59 25.45
CA LYS A 4 4.87 16.46 24.95
C LYS A 4 4.09 15.32 25.62
N GLN A 5 4.76 14.25 26.05
CA GLN A 5 4.10 13.16 26.78
C GLN A 5 3.66 13.59 28.20
N ASP A 6 4.33 14.57 28.79
CA ASP A 6 4.00 15.05 30.14
C ASP A 6 2.75 15.96 30.16
N PHE A 7 2.27 16.36 28.98
CA PHE A 7 1.02 17.10 28.80
C PHE A 7 -0.18 16.20 28.46
N ASP A 8 0.01 14.89 28.24
CA ASP A 8 -1.09 13.94 28.00
C ASP A 8 -1.46 13.25 29.32
N PRO A 9 -2.64 13.52 29.91
CA PRO A 9 -3.06 12.93 31.18
C PRO A 9 -3.03 11.39 31.19
N ILE A 10 -3.38 10.76 30.07
CA ILE A 10 -3.39 9.29 29.95
C ILE A 10 -1.96 8.76 30.03
N LEU A 11 -1.01 9.39 29.33
CA LEU A 11 0.38 8.96 29.37
C LEU A 11 1.04 9.26 30.72
N VAL A 12 0.68 10.36 31.38
CA VAL A 12 1.15 10.69 32.73
C VAL A 12 0.67 9.64 33.75
N ASP A 13 -0.60 9.24 33.69
CA ASP A 13 -1.16 8.20 34.57
C ASP A 13 -0.51 6.83 34.30
N LEU A 14 -0.22 6.50 33.04
CA LEU A 14 0.54 5.31 32.68
C LEU A 14 1.97 5.35 33.23
N LYS A 15 2.67 6.48 33.10
CA LYS A 15 4.02 6.65 33.69
C LYS A 15 3.99 6.44 35.21
N ARG A 16 3.00 7.00 35.92
CA ARG A 16 2.84 6.83 37.38
C ARG A 16 2.57 5.38 37.76
N SER A 17 1.79 4.67 36.94
CA SER A 17 1.41 3.28 37.18
C SER A 17 2.57 2.30 37.05
N ILE A 18 3.54 2.57 36.17
CA ILE A 18 4.77 1.75 36.01
C ILE A 18 5.61 1.71 37.28
N PHE A 19 5.70 2.82 38.01
CA PHE A 19 6.43 2.89 39.27
C PHE A 19 5.74 2.14 40.42
N GLY A 20 4.42 1.92 40.33
CA GLY A 20 3.62 1.27 41.38
C GLY A 20 3.28 -0.20 41.14
N LYS A 21 3.23 -0.65 39.87
CA LYS A 21 3.05 -2.04 39.46
C LYS A 21 3.88 -2.25 38.20
N ALA A 22 4.71 -3.29 38.17
CA ALA A 22 5.46 -3.67 36.97
C ALA A 22 4.47 -4.13 35.88
N ILE A 23 3.94 -3.19 35.11
CA ILE A 23 3.17 -3.48 33.91
C ILE A 23 4.22 -3.83 32.84
N GLU A 24 4.49 -5.11 32.64
CA GLU A 24 5.50 -5.61 31.68
C GLU A 24 5.29 -5.06 30.25
N THR A 25 4.08 -4.60 29.93
CA THR A 25 3.70 -4.05 28.63
C THR A 25 4.22 -2.63 28.35
N PHE A 26 4.44 -1.81 29.38
CA PHE A 26 4.90 -0.42 29.24
C PHE A 26 6.27 -0.23 29.87
N SER A 27 7.17 0.43 29.15
CA SER A 27 8.53 0.69 29.63
C SER A 27 8.93 2.14 29.40
N GLN A 28 9.78 2.65 30.27
CA GLN A 28 10.41 3.95 30.12
C GLN A 28 11.90 3.73 29.84
N ARG A 29 12.39 4.24 28.70
CA ARG A 29 13.83 4.21 28.39
C ARG A 29 14.56 5.28 29.23
N GLY A 30 15.89 5.22 29.27
CA GLY A 30 16.73 6.16 30.03
C GLY A 30 16.57 7.64 29.62
N ASP A 31 16.00 7.89 28.44
CA ASP A 31 15.61 9.22 27.96
C ASP A 31 14.32 9.75 28.60
N GLY A 32 13.58 8.93 29.35
CA GLY A 32 12.31 9.26 29.99
C GLY A 32 11.09 9.18 29.06
N ILE A 33 11.23 8.63 27.85
CA ILE A 33 10.16 8.45 26.86
C ILE A 33 9.44 7.12 27.10
N LEU A 34 8.11 7.19 27.15
CA LEU A 34 7.24 6.03 27.34
C LEU A 34 7.13 5.22 26.03
N HIS A 35 7.28 3.90 26.17
CA HIS A 35 7.11 2.92 25.11
C HIS A 35 6.11 1.83 25.52
N TYR A 36 5.38 1.28 24.55
CA TYR A 36 4.50 0.13 24.71
C TYR A 36 5.03 -1.03 23.85
N GLN A 37 5.48 -2.12 24.47
CA GLN A 37 6.09 -3.27 23.77
C GLN A 37 7.18 -2.84 22.76
N GLY A 38 8.00 -1.84 23.12
CA GLY A 38 9.05 -1.28 22.26
C GLY A 38 8.60 -0.21 21.27
N ARG A 39 7.30 0.08 21.15
CA ARG A 39 6.72 1.12 20.27
C ARG A 39 6.63 2.45 21.00
N LEU A 40 6.82 3.55 20.29
CA LEU A 40 6.77 4.91 20.82
C LEU A 40 5.33 5.32 21.17
N CYS A 41 5.08 5.68 22.44
CA CYS A 41 3.77 6.20 22.85
C CYS A 41 3.56 7.64 22.36
N VAL A 42 2.55 7.88 21.54
CA VAL A 42 2.27 9.19 20.95
C VAL A 42 1.23 9.95 21.79
N PRO A 43 1.59 11.13 22.35
CA PRO A 43 0.65 11.93 23.13
C PRO A 43 -0.45 12.55 22.27
N ASN A 44 -1.63 12.74 22.85
CA ASN A 44 -2.74 13.47 22.26
C ASN A 44 -2.60 14.98 22.46
N VAL A 45 -1.54 15.57 21.91
CA VAL A 45 -1.25 17.00 22.02
C VAL A 45 -0.79 17.56 20.68
N ASP A 46 -0.98 18.87 20.47
CA ASP A 46 -0.51 19.60 19.29
C ASP A 46 -0.86 18.96 17.93
N GLU A 47 -2.01 18.27 17.84
CA GLU A 47 -2.41 17.49 16.67
C GLU A 47 -1.37 16.46 16.19
N LEU A 48 -0.44 16.05 17.05
CA LEU A 48 0.69 15.20 16.67
C LEU A 48 0.24 13.88 16.04
N ARG A 49 -0.81 13.25 16.60
CA ARG A 49 -1.43 12.06 16.03
C ARG A 49 -1.94 12.33 14.62
N ASN A 50 -2.65 13.44 14.41
CA ASN A 50 -3.16 13.81 13.09
C ASN A 50 -2.02 14.05 12.08
N GLN A 51 -0.92 14.69 12.48
CA GLN A 51 0.25 14.87 11.61
C GLN A 51 0.87 13.53 11.19
N ILE A 52 0.95 12.56 12.10
CA ILE A 52 1.39 11.19 11.78
C ILE A 52 0.42 10.55 10.80
N LEU A 53 -0.89 10.66 11.02
CA LEU A 53 -1.91 10.09 10.13
C LEU A 53 -1.85 10.70 8.72
N VAL A 54 -1.78 12.04 8.62
CA VAL A 54 -1.67 12.79 7.35
C VAL A 54 -0.40 12.39 6.60
N LYS A 55 0.75 12.43 7.28
CA LYS A 55 2.01 12.03 6.63
C LYS A 55 1.97 10.56 6.18
N ALA A 56 1.40 9.67 6.99
CA ALA A 56 1.29 8.25 6.66
C ALA A 56 0.33 7.97 5.49
N HIS A 57 -0.71 8.77 5.32
CA HIS A 57 -1.72 8.59 4.27
C HIS A 57 -1.39 9.30 2.95
N ASN A 58 -0.85 10.51 3.03
CA ASN A 58 -0.62 11.39 1.87
C ASN A 58 0.82 11.31 1.33
N SER A 59 1.69 10.50 1.95
CA SER A 59 3.03 10.30 1.43
C SER A 59 2.98 9.65 0.05
N GLN A 60 3.82 10.14 -0.87
CA GLN A 60 4.04 9.56 -2.20
C GLN A 60 4.48 8.08 -2.16
N TYR A 61 4.84 7.54 -1.00
CA TYR A 61 5.26 6.14 -0.82
C TYR A 61 4.19 5.26 -0.15
N SER A 62 3.14 5.88 0.40
CA SER A 62 2.03 5.21 1.09
C SER A 62 0.71 5.27 0.31
N ILE A 63 0.61 6.18 -0.66
CA ILE A 63 -0.32 6.15 -1.81
C ILE A 63 -1.72 5.64 -1.43
N TYR A 64 -2.44 6.40 -0.61
CA TYR A 64 -3.85 6.16 -0.26
C TYR A 64 -4.21 4.72 0.14
N LEU A 65 -3.25 3.96 0.64
CA LEU A 65 -3.49 2.58 1.03
C LEU A 65 -4.41 2.57 2.25
N GLY A 66 -5.42 1.71 2.19
CA GLY A 66 -6.55 1.71 3.13
C GLY A 66 -6.13 1.54 4.60
N ALA A 67 -7.09 1.76 5.51
CA ALA A 67 -6.89 1.75 6.96
C ALA A 67 -6.13 0.52 7.50
N THR A 68 -6.31 -0.65 6.88
CA THR A 68 -5.61 -1.88 7.25
C THR A 68 -4.10 -1.76 7.10
N LYS A 69 -3.62 -1.22 5.96
CA LYS A 69 -2.17 -1.04 5.74
C LYS A 69 -1.62 -0.02 6.71
N MET A 70 -2.25 1.15 6.75
CA MET A 70 -1.83 2.27 7.60
C MET A 70 -1.75 1.86 9.09
N SER A 71 -2.70 1.05 9.56
CA SER A 71 -2.68 0.47 10.91
C SER A 71 -1.50 -0.48 11.11
N ARG A 72 -1.22 -1.35 10.15
CA ARG A 72 -0.09 -2.28 10.23
C ARG A 72 1.24 -1.55 10.29
N ASP A 73 1.46 -0.60 9.39
CA ASP A 73 2.72 0.14 9.27
C ASP A 73 2.96 1.01 10.51
N LEU A 74 1.96 1.77 10.94
CA LEU A 74 2.11 2.63 12.11
C LEU A 74 2.30 1.83 13.40
N ARG A 75 1.72 0.63 13.52
CA ARG A 75 1.87 -0.24 14.70
C ARG A 75 3.28 -0.81 14.85
N GLU A 76 4.14 -0.78 13.84
CA GLU A 76 5.54 -1.20 14.01
C GLU A 76 6.33 -0.22 14.88
N VAL A 77 5.95 1.06 14.84
CA VAL A 77 6.75 2.16 15.43
C VAL A 77 6.00 2.88 16.54
N TYR A 78 4.71 3.11 16.37
CA TYR A 78 3.90 3.96 17.23
C TYR A 78 2.84 3.17 17.99
N TRP A 79 2.43 3.75 19.10
CA TRP A 79 1.28 3.30 19.86
C TRP A 79 0.55 4.50 20.48
N TRP A 80 -0.78 4.45 20.49
CA TRP A 80 -1.60 5.29 21.35
C TRP A 80 -2.94 4.61 21.62
N ASN A 81 -3.66 5.09 22.65
CA ASN A 81 -4.97 4.56 22.98
C ASN A 81 -5.94 4.77 21.81
N GLU A 82 -6.70 3.73 21.46
CA GLU A 82 -7.69 3.77 20.37
C GLU A 82 -7.12 4.07 18.96
N MET A 83 -5.81 3.86 18.76
CA MET A 83 -5.11 4.08 17.49
C MET A 83 -5.81 3.47 16.27
N SER A 84 -6.37 2.27 16.39
CA SER A 84 -7.06 1.61 15.29
C SER A 84 -8.33 2.35 14.87
N ARG A 85 -9.07 2.89 15.85
CA ARG A 85 -10.29 3.66 15.60
C ARG A 85 -9.96 4.96 14.90
N ASP A 86 -8.95 5.68 15.40
CA ASP A 86 -8.50 6.95 14.83
C ASP A 86 -8.07 6.79 13.37
N ILE A 87 -7.36 5.70 13.03
CA ILE A 87 -6.93 5.40 11.65
C ILE A 87 -8.13 5.13 10.75
N VAL A 88 -9.10 4.31 11.19
CA VAL A 88 -10.30 4.01 10.41
C VAL A 88 -11.12 5.28 10.17
N GLU A 89 -11.31 6.09 11.20
CA GLU A 89 -12.04 7.36 11.11
C GLU A 89 -11.33 8.36 10.19
N PHE A 90 -10.00 8.45 10.27
CA PHE A 90 -9.20 9.32 9.41
C PHE A 90 -9.34 8.94 7.93
N VAL A 91 -9.13 7.67 7.58
CA VAL A 91 -9.26 7.20 6.19
C VAL A 91 -10.71 7.33 5.71
N ALA A 92 -11.70 7.14 6.59
CA ALA A 92 -13.10 7.31 6.24
C ALA A 92 -13.45 8.77 5.89
N LYS A 93 -12.71 9.77 6.38
CA LYS A 93 -12.90 11.20 6.07
C LYS A 93 -12.14 11.67 4.83
N CYS A 94 -11.28 10.84 4.23
CA CYS A 94 -10.51 11.20 3.04
C CYS A 94 -11.40 11.31 1.80
N LEU A 95 -11.52 12.51 1.23
CA LEU A 95 -12.37 12.79 0.07
C LEU A 95 -11.98 11.95 -1.15
N ASN A 96 -10.69 11.77 -1.42
CA ASN A 96 -10.22 10.98 -2.56
C ASN A 96 -10.62 9.49 -2.40
N CYS A 97 -10.41 8.93 -1.20
CA CYS A 97 -10.84 7.56 -0.88
C CYS A 97 -12.37 7.39 -0.90
N GLN A 98 -13.13 8.41 -0.51
CA GLN A 98 -14.60 8.38 -0.60
C GLN A 98 -15.07 8.45 -2.05
N GLN A 99 -14.51 9.34 -2.86
CA GLN A 99 -14.92 9.58 -4.24
C GLN A 99 -14.75 8.33 -5.11
N VAL A 100 -13.65 7.60 -4.92
CA VAL A 100 -13.45 6.33 -5.64
C VAL A 100 -14.46 5.27 -5.23
N LYS A 101 -14.75 5.12 -3.91
CA LYS A 101 -15.72 4.13 -3.42
C LYS A 101 -17.15 4.36 -3.90
N VAL A 102 -17.58 5.63 -4.04
CA VAL A 102 -18.94 5.97 -4.50
C VAL A 102 -19.14 5.61 -5.98
N ASN A 103 -18.10 5.75 -6.81
CA ASN A 103 -18.20 5.43 -8.25
C ASN A 103 -18.50 3.95 -8.50
N HIS A 104 -18.17 3.05 -7.58
CA HIS A 104 -18.38 1.60 -7.72
C HIS A 104 -19.79 1.14 -7.29
N GLN A 105 -20.49 1.87 -6.41
CA GLN A 105 -21.86 1.51 -6.00
C GLN A 105 -22.88 1.62 -7.16
N LYS A 106 -22.54 2.31 -8.25
CA LYS A 106 -23.38 2.44 -9.44
C LYS A 106 -23.24 1.29 -10.45
N LEU A 107 -22.30 0.34 -10.28
CA LEU A 107 -21.97 -0.67 -11.29
C LEU A 107 -22.26 -2.13 -10.87
N ASP A 108 -23.16 -2.36 -9.92
CA ASP A 108 -23.62 -3.72 -9.56
C ASP A 108 -24.75 -4.18 -10.50
N GLY A 109 -24.37 -4.61 -11.71
CA GLY A 109 -25.22 -5.38 -12.60
C GLY A 109 -25.18 -6.87 -12.24
N LEU A 110 -26.35 -7.53 -12.30
CA LEU A 110 -26.57 -8.95 -11.95
C LEU A 110 -25.57 -9.88 -12.67
N ALA A 111 -24.74 -10.61 -11.90
CA ALA A 111 -23.76 -11.55 -12.43
C ALA A 111 -24.44 -12.84 -12.92
N GLN A 112 -24.22 -13.21 -14.19
CA GLN A 112 -24.51 -14.57 -14.68
C GLN A 112 -23.28 -15.45 -14.49
N GLU A 113 -23.48 -16.60 -13.83
CA GLU A 113 -22.48 -17.68 -13.79
C GLU A 113 -22.43 -18.40 -15.14
N THR A 114 -21.23 -18.63 -15.66
CA THR A 114 -20.99 -19.59 -16.76
C THR A 114 -19.89 -20.57 -16.36
N SER A 115 -20.06 -21.82 -16.80
CA SER A 115 -19.28 -22.98 -16.38
C SER A 115 -17.81 -22.93 -16.79
N ILE A 116 -16.95 -23.37 -15.88
CA ILE A 116 -15.49 -23.35 -15.92
C ILE A 116 -14.93 -24.35 -16.93
N PRO A 117 -13.93 -23.98 -17.76
CA PRO A 117 -12.94 -24.91 -18.28
C PRO A 117 -11.56 -24.69 -17.64
N THR A 118 -10.98 -25.77 -17.13
CA THR A 118 -9.67 -25.83 -16.50
C THR A 118 -8.55 -25.72 -17.55
N CYS A 119 -7.67 -24.72 -17.47
CA CYS A 119 -6.42 -24.71 -18.22
C CYS A 119 -5.24 -24.24 -17.36
N LYS A 120 -4.11 -24.96 -17.44
CA LYS A 120 -2.84 -24.61 -16.81
C LYS A 120 -2.08 -23.63 -17.72
N CYS A 121 -2.14 -22.35 -17.42
CA CYS A 121 -1.21 -21.35 -17.94
C CYS A 121 -0.83 -20.42 -16.78
N GLU A 122 0.39 -19.89 -16.78
CA GLU A 122 0.98 -19.11 -15.68
C GLU A 122 -0.01 -18.10 -15.09
N ASP A 123 -0.24 -18.19 -13.78
CA ASP A 123 -1.38 -17.60 -13.06
C ASP A 123 -1.33 -16.04 -13.06
N LEU A 124 -1.56 -15.38 -14.20
CA LEU A 124 -1.60 -13.93 -14.36
C LEU A 124 -3.03 -13.45 -14.63
N ASN A 125 -3.49 -12.50 -13.82
CA ASN A 125 -4.74 -11.79 -14.02
C ASN A 125 -4.46 -10.43 -14.65
N MET A 126 -5.24 -10.05 -15.66
CA MET A 126 -5.07 -8.80 -16.40
C MET A 126 -6.38 -8.02 -16.44
N ASP A 127 -6.32 -6.70 -16.27
CA ASP A 127 -7.48 -5.80 -16.33
C ASP A 127 -7.08 -4.39 -16.79
N PHE A 128 -8.04 -3.56 -17.16
CA PHE A 128 -7.82 -2.18 -17.60
C PHE A 128 -8.55 -1.18 -16.71
N VAL A 129 -7.83 -0.16 -16.25
CA VAL A 129 -8.44 1.06 -15.71
C VAL A 129 -8.59 2.05 -16.85
N THR A 130 -9.80 2.19 -17.38
CA THR A 130 -10.11 3.09 -18.50
C THR A 130 -10.88 4.34 -18.04
N GLY A 131 -11.00 5.31 -18.95
CA GLY A 131 -11.73 6.57 -18.70
C GLY A 131 -11.00 7.49 -17.74
N LEU A 132 -9.66 7.44 -17.74
CA LEU A 132 -8.82 8.35 -16.96
C LEU A 132 -8.59 9.66 -17.74
N PRO A 133 -8.30 10.77 -17.05
CA PRO A 133 -7.82 11.98 -17.71
C PRO A 133 -6.57 11.66 -18.53
N SER A 134 -6.49 12.21 -19.75
CA SER A 134 -5.33 11.99 -20.60
C SER A 134 -4.08 12.66 -20.01
N THR A 135 -2.95 11.97 -20.02
CA THR A 135 -1.67 12.54 -19.59
C THR A 135 -1.03 13.39 -20.69
N HIS A 136 0.08 14.07 -20.39
CA HIS A 136 0.88 14.76 -21.41
C HIS A 136 1.36 13.82 -22.53
N CYS A 137 1.62 12.55 -22.21
CA CYS A 137 1.97 11.51 -23.18
C CYS A 137 0.74 10.89 -23.89
N GLN A 138 -0.45 11.45 -23.64
CA GLN A 138 -1.75 11.02 -24.15
C GLN A 138 -2.13 9.59 -23.73
N PHE A 139 -1.66 9.11 -22.58
CA PHE A 139 -2.19 7.88 -21.99
C PHE A 139 -3.53 8.19 -21.35
N ASP A 140 -4.53 7.33 -21.59
CA ASP A 140 -5.92 7.51 -21.10
C ASP A 140 -6.39 6.32 -20.24
N SER A 141 -5.52 5.31 -20.10
CA SER A 141 -5.84 4.03 -19.49
C SER A 141 -4.60 3.40 -18.84
N ILE A 142 -4.80 2.55 -17.85
CA ILE A 142 -3.75 1.76 -17.18
C ILE A 142 -4.03 0.28 -17.40
N TRP A 143 -3.07 -0.45 -17.96
CA TRP A 143 -3.11 -1.90 -18.01
C TRP A 143 -2.52 -2.47 -16.72
N VAL A 144 -3.37 -3.18 -15.98
CA VAL A 144 -3.05 -3.81 -14.70
C VAL A 144 -2.78 -5.29 -14.92
N ILE A 145 -1.60 -5.75 -14.51
CA ILE A 145 -1.20 -7.17 -14.59
C ILE A 145 -0.83 -7.62 -13.18
N VAL A 146 -1.52 -8.63 -12.66
CA VAL A 146 -1.34 -9.15 -11.30
C VAL A 146 -1.05 -10.64 -11.35
N ASN A 147 0.05 -11.05 -10.74
CA ASN A 147 0.33 -12.47 -10.55
C ASN A 147 -0.54 -13.04 -9.42
N GLN A 148 -1.35 -14.06 -9.69
CA GLN A 148 -2.32 -14.63 -8.76
C GLN A 148 -1.65 -15.33 -7.57
N MET A 149 -0.45 -15.88 -7.73
CA MET A 149 0.28 -16.58 -6.67
C MET A 149 0.97 -15.59 -5.72
N THR A 150 1.74 -14.66 -6.27
CA THR A 150 2.55 -13.70 -5.47
C THR A 150 1.79 -12.42 -5.15
N LYS A 151 0.65 -12.17 -5.81
CA LYS A 151 -0.09 -10.89 -5.82
C LYS A 151 0.74 -9.69 -6.30
N SER A 152 1.91 -9.91 -6.92
CA SER A 152 2.71 -8.82 -7.48
C SER A 152 1.96 -8.17 -8.63
N ALA A 153 1.83 -6.85 -8.58
CA ALA A 153 1.14 -6.06 -9.59
C ALA A 153 2.10 -5.21 -10.42
N HIS A 154 1.70 -4.99 -11.66
CA HIS A 154 2.35 -4.15 -12.65
C HIS A 154 1.31 -3.22 -13.26
N PHE A 155 1.67 -1.96 -13.40
CA PHE A 155 0.81 -0.92 -13.95
C PHE A 155 1.52 -0.32 -15.15
N LEU A 156 0.93 -0.44 -16.31
CA LEU A 156 1.49 0.05 -17.56
C LEU A 156 0.58 1.13 -18.13
N PRO A 157 1.09 2.34 -18.42
CA PRO A 157 0.28 3.36 -19.06
C PRO A 157 0.03 2.95 -20.52
N VAL A 158 -1.23 2.97 -20.94
CA VAL A 158 -1.67 2.56 -22.27
C VAL A 158 -2.69 3.55 -22.83
N LYS A 159 -2.95 3.44 -24.14
CA LYS A 159 -4.02 4.19 -24.80
C LYS A 159 -5.13 3.22 -25.18
N THR A 160 -6.39 3.62 -25.03
CA THR A 160 -7.55 2.84 -25.46
C THR A 160 -7.45 2.47 -26.94
N LEU A 161 -6.79 3.32 -27.74
CA LEU A 161 -6.58 3.13 -29.18
C LEU A 161 -5.38 2.25 -29.55
N PHE A 162 -4.65 1.68 -28.58
CA PHE A 162 -3.57 0.74 -28.88
C PHE A 162 -4.11 -0.48 -29.64
N SER A 163 -3.38 -0.87 -30.69
CA SER A 163 -3.68 -2.09 -31.42
C SER A 163 -3.30 -3.33 -30.59
N GLY A 164 -3.86 -4.49 -30.95
CA GLY A 164 -3.47 -5.76 -30.32
C GLY A 164 -1.95 -6.01 -30.38
N GLU A 165 -1.29 -5.58 -31.47
CA GLU A 165 0.16 -5.70 -31.60
C GLU A 165 0.93 -4.81 -30.61
N ASP A 166 0.42 -3.61 -30.32
CA ASP A 166 1.06 -2.69 -29.37
C ASP A 166 1.02 -3.28 -27.96
N TYR A 167 -0.10 -3.88 -27.57
CA TYR A 167 -0.22 -4.61 -26.30
C TYR A 167 0.73 -5.80 -26.23
N VAL A 168 0.84 -6.60 -27.29
CA VAL A 168 1.77 -7.74 -27.33
C VAL A 168 3.23 -7.27 -27.21
N LYS A 169 3.62 -6.21 -27.94
CA LYS A 169 4.96 -5.62 -27.87
C LYS A 169 5.27 -5.13 -26.45
N LEU A 170 4.32 -4.43 -25.83
CA LEU A 170 4.43 -3.92 -24.47
C LEU A 170 4.57 -5.05 -23.44
N TYR A 171 3.73 -6.08 -23.56
CA TYR A 171 3.76 -7.26 -22.69
C TYR A 171 5.09 -8.00 -22.77
N ILE A 172 5.57 -8.28 -23.97
CA ILE A 172 6.86 -8.98 -24.18
C ILE A 172 8.00 -8.16 -23.57
N ARG A 173 7.97 -6.83 -23.73
CA ARG A 173 9.00 -5.94 -23.15
C ARG A 173 9.03 -6.05 -21.62
N GLU A 174 7.88 -5.98 -20.97
CA GLU A 174 7.79 -6.10 -19.51
C GLU A 174 8.19 -7.50 -19.03
N MET A 175 7.68 -8.54 -19.69
CA MET A 175 7.94 -9.93 -19.26
C MET A 175 9.39 -10.35 -19.42
N LYS A 176 10.08 -9.87 -20.46
CA LYS A 176 11.53 -10.05 -20.58
C LYS A 176 12.30 -9.39 -19.43
N GLY A 177 11.81 -8.26 -18.92
CA GLY A 177 12.36 -7.60 -17.73
C GLY A 177 12.28 -8.47 -16.47
N PHE A 178 11.35 -9.43 -16.40
CA PHE A 178 11.22 -10.37 -15.26
C PHE A 178 12.11 -11.60 -15.36
N GLY A 179 12.78 -11.83 -16.50
CA GLY A 179 13.48 -13.09 -16.74
C GLY A 179 12.55 -14.29 -16.90
N THR A 180 11.24 -14.07 -17.09
CA THR A 180 10.23 -15.10 -17.30
C THR A 180 10.21 -15.54 -18.77
N GLN A 181 10.12 -16.86 -19.03
CA GLN A 181 9.91 -17.36 -20.39
C GLN A 181 8.45 -17.15 -20.80
N VAL A 182 8.21 -16.19 -21.69
CA VAL A 182 6.87 -15.90 -22.18
C VAL A 182 6.34 -17.05 -23.04
N LYS A 183 5.37 -17.82 -22.52
CA LYS A 183 4.47 -18.64 -23.34
C LYS A 183 3.20 -17.85 -23.65
N LEU A 184 3.16 -17.25 -24.83
CA LEU A 184 1.98 -16.54 -25.33
C LEU A 184 0.88 -17.54 -25.73
N SER A 185 0.12 -18.07 -24.76
CA SER A 185 -1.24 -18.54 -25.00
C SER A 185 -2.20 -17.51 -24.41
N MET A 186 -2.40 -16.40 -25.11
CA MET A 186 -3.30 -15.33 -24.67
C MET A 186 -4.74 -15.69 -25.02
N THR A 187 -5.40 -16.42 -24.15
CA THR A 187 -6.86 -16.37 -24.08
C THR A 187 -7.25 -15.26 -23.11
N PHE A 188 -7.85 -14.19 -23.62
CA PHE A 188 -8.52 -13.20 -22.78
C PHE A 188 -9.68 -13.90 -22.07
N HIS A 189 -9.45 -14.31 -20.82
CA HIS A 189 -10.52 -14.76 -19.94
C HIS A 189 -10.89 -13.58 -19.02
N PRO A 190 -12.11 -13.02 -19.16
CA PRO A 190 -12.66 -12.16 -18.13
C PRO A 190 -12.56 -12.90 -16.79
N LEU A 191 -12.14 -12.17 -15.76
CA LEU A 191 -11.89 -12.72 -14.43
C LEU A 191 -13.16 -13.43 -13.90
N THR A 192 -13.13 -14.76 -13.81
CA THR A 192 -14.27 -15.57 -13.33
C THR A 192 -14.24 -15.83 -11.82
N ASP A 193 -13.14 -15.52 -11.13
CA ASP A 193 -13.01 -15.71 -9.68
C ASP A 193 -13.42 -14.46 -8.89
N GLY A 194 -14.47 -14.60 -8.08
CA GLY A 194 -14.98 -13.55 -7.19
C GLY A 194 -13.94 -13.03 -6.20
N GLN A 195 -12.96 -13.84 -5.77
CA GLN A 195 -11.87 -13.38 -4.90
C GLN A 195 -10.84 -12.52 -5.64
N ALA A 196 -10.52 -12.87 -6.88
CA ALA A 196 -9.65 -12.07 -7.73
C ALA A 196 -10.31 -10.71 -8.04
N LYS A 197 -11.64 -10.69 -8.23
CA LYS A 197 -12.42 -9.47 -8.52
C LYS A 197 -12.31 -8.44 -7.40
N HIS A 198 -12.40 -8.84 -6.13
CA HIS A 198 -12.23 -7.93 -5.00
C HIS A 198 -10.81 -7.35 -4.86
N THR A 199 -9.78 -8.15 -5.18
CA THR A 199 -8.38 -7.69 -5.10
C THR A 199 -8.06 -6.69 -6.22
N ILE A 200 -8.52 -6.97 -7.44
CA ILE A 200 -8.37 -6.05 -8.58
C ILE A 200 -9.22 -4.79 -8.37
N GLN A 201 -10.40 -4.91 -7.78
CA GLN A 201 -11.22 -3.73 -7.48
C GLN A 201 -10.53 -2.79 -6.49
N THR A 202 -9.93 -3.32 -5.42
CA THR A 202 -9.17 -2.51 -4.46
C THR A 202 -7.99 -1.79 -5.14
N LEU A 203 -7.35 -2.46 -6.11
CA LEU A 203 -6.29 -1.89 -6.94
C LEU A 203 -6.80 -0.76 -7.83
N VAL A 204 -7.94 -0.95 -8.49
CA VAL A 204 -8.59 0.05 -9.34
C VAL A 204 -8.94 1.30 -8.52
N ASP A 205 -9.51 1.13 -7.33
CA ASP A 205 -9.87 2.23 -6.44
C ASP A 205 -8.63 3.04 -6.04
N MET A 206 -7.55 2.34 -5.67
CA MET A 206 -6.27 2.96 -5.34
C MET A 206 -5.73 3.75 -6.53
N LEU A 207 -5.68 3.16 -7.73
CA LEU A 207 -5.19 3.82 -8.94
C LEU A 207 -6.03 5.06 -9.28
N ARG A 208 -7.36 4.98 -9.17
CA ARG A 208 -8.24 6.13 -9.40
C ARG A 208 -8.00 7.25 -8.39
N ALA A 209 -7.75 6.93 -7.12
CA ALA A 209 -7.43 7.94 -6.11
C ALA A 209 -6.10 8.64 -6.46
N CYS A 210 -5.09 7.87 -6.86
CA CYS A 210 -3.82 8.44 -7.31
C CYS A 210 -3.96 9.35 -8.53
N VAL A 211 -4.81 8.98 -9.48
CA VAL A 211 -5.08 9.78 -10.67
C VAL A 211 -5.74 11.12 -10.30
N ILE A 212 -6.60 11.15 -9.27
CA ILE A 212 -7.19 12.40 -8.77
C ILE A 212 -6.10 13.32 -8.21
N ASP A 213 -5.13 12.77 -7.47
CA ASP A 213 -4.04 13.54 -6.86
C ASP A 213 -2.97 14.00 -7.84
N PHE A 214 -2.55 13.11 -8.74
CA PHE A 214 -1.48 13.37 -9.71
C PHE A 214 -1.98 14.03 -11.00
N GLN A 215 -3.30 14.12 -11.20
CA GLN A 215 -3.93 14.77 -12.34
C GLN A 215 -3.36 14.29 -13.68
N ASP A 216 -2.93 15.18 -14.57
CA ASP A 216 -2.41 14.87 -15.91
C ASP A 216 -0.99 14.27 -15.93
N ASN A 217 -0.38 14.05 -14.76
CA ASN A 217 0.95 13.48 -14.59
C ASN A 217 0.92 12.12 -13.86
N TRP A 218 -0.23 11.44 -13.84
CA TRP A 218 -0.39 10.17 -13.13
C TRP A 218 0.50 9.04 -13.68
N ASP A 219 0.85 9.07 -14.97
CA ASP A 219 1.71 8.09 -15.63
C ASP A 219 3.13 8.09 -15.07
N ASP A 220 3.68 9.27 -14.78
CA ASP A 220 4.99 9.43 -14.17
C ASP A 220 5.05 8.81 -12.76
N HIS A 221 3.92 8.67 -12.08
CA HIS A 221 3.85 8.19 -10.69
C HIS A 221 3.53 6.69 -10.58
N LEU A 222 3.22 6.01 -11.69
CA LEU A 222 2.85 4.58 -11.68
C LEU A 222 3.91 3.68 -11.03
N HIS A 223 5.19 4.03 -11.16
CA HIS A 223 6.28 3.27 -10.54
C HIS A 223 6.26 3.37 -9.01
N LEU A 224 5.89 4.53 -8.45
CA LEU A 224 5.70 4.71 -7.01
C LEU A 224 4.47 3.94 -6.53
N ILE A 225 3.37 4.00 -7.30
CA ILE A 225 2.13 3.26 -7.00
C ILE A 225 2.38 1.75 -6.96
N LYS A 226 3.09 1.24 -7.96
CA LYS A 226 3.56 -0.14 -8.02
C LYS A 226 4.44 -0.49 -6.82
N PHE A 227 5.39 0.37 -6.48
CA PHE A 227 6.27 0.16 -5.34
C PHE A 227 5.48 0.08 -4.02
N ALA A 228 4.59 1.03 -3.77
CA ALA A 228 3.80 1.09 -2.56
C ALA A 228 2.89 -0.14 -2.43
N TYR A 229 2.21 -0.54 -3.51
CA TYR A 229 1.36 -1.73 -3.54
C TYR A 229 2.17 -3.01 -3.28
N ASN A 230 3.24 -3.26 -4.03
CA ASN A 230 4.02 -4.49 -3.91
C ASN A 230 4.79 -4.62 -2.59
N ASN A 231 4.97 -3.51 -1.86
CA ASN A 231 5.52 -3.50 -0.51
C ASN A 231 4.45 -3.34 0.58
N SER A 232 3.17 -3.44 0.23
CA SER A 232 2.07 -3.52 1.20
C SER A 232 1.86 -4.96 1.63
N TYR A 233 1.35 -5.15 2.84
CA TYR A 233 0.94 -6.47 3.30
C TYR A 233 -0.36 -6.91 2.64
N HIS A 234 -0.39 -8.15 2.16
CA HIS A 234 -1.57 -8.77 1.61
C HIS A 234 -1.99 -9.95 2.49
N SER A 235 -3.20 -9.88 3.07
CA SER A 235 -3.73 -10.94 3.94
C SER A 235 -3.88 -12.27 3.21
N SER A 236 -4.18 -12.26 1.91
CA SER A 236 -4.38 -13.46 1.09
C SER A 236 -3.11 -14.30 0.89
N ILE A 237 -1.92 -13.69 0.99
CA ILE A 237 -0.62 -14.38 0.89
C ILE A 237 0.16 -14.38 2.21
N GLY A 238 -0.35 -13.69 3.23
CA GLY A 238 0.32 -13.61 4.54
C GLY A 238 1.64 -12.86 4.54
N MET A 239 1.97 -12.13 3.47
CA MET A 239 3.23 -11.36 3.32
C MET A 239 3.07 -10.22 2.31
N ILE A 240 4.16 -9.52 2.00
CA ILE A 240 4.18 -8.48 0.96
C ILE A 240 4.43 -9.12 -0.41
N PRO A 241 3.79 -8.67 -1.50
CA PRO A 241 3.96 -9.26 -2.83
C PRO A 241 5.41 -9.29 -3.33
N PHE A 242 6.20 -8.27 -3.01
CA PHE A 242 7.62 -8.22 -3.33
C PHE A 242 8.41 -9.37 -2.70
N GLU A 243 8.13 -9.68 -1.43
CA GLU A 243 8.79 -10.78 -0.72
C GLU A 243 8.37 -12.14 -1.29
N ALA A 244 7.09 -12.29 -1.63
CA ALA A 244 6.59 -13.49 -2.29
C ALA A 244 7.24 -13.70 -3.68
N LEU A 245 7.45 -12.62 -4.44
CA LEU A 245 8.04 -12.69 -5.78
C LEU A 245 9.56 -12.95 -5.74
N TYR A 246 10.30 -12.26 -4.86
CA TYR A 246 11.77 -12.28 -4.88
C TYR A 246 12.40 -13.12 -3.77
N GLY A 247 11.61 -13.71 -2.86
CA GLY A 247 12.08 -14.48 -1.72
C GLY A 247 12.88 -13.65 -0.69
N ARG A 248 12.83 -12.32 -0.77
CA ARG A 248 13.53 -11.39 0.12
C ARG A 248 12.74 -10.12 0.31
N ARG A 249 12.91 -9.48 1.47
CA ARG A 249 12.35 -8.15 1.71
C ARG A 249 13.06 -7.09 0.87
N CYS A 250 12.29 -6.09 0.44
CA CYS A 250 12.85 -4.94 -0.25
C CYS A 250 13.79 -4.19 0.69
N ARG A 251 15.02 -3.93 0.23
CA ARG A 251 15.99 -3.07 0.91
C ARG A 251 15.83 -1.65 0.36
N SER A 252 14.69 -1.02 0.64
CA SER A 252 14.54 0.40 0.35
C SER A 252 14.82 1.20 1.62
N LEU A 253 15.47 2.35 1.47
CA LEU A 253 15.65 3.35 2.53
C LEU A 253 14.32 3.97 3.00
N ILE A 254 13.21 3.63 2.34
CA ILE A 254 11.89 4.25 2.45
C ILE A 254 10.91 3.35 3.20
N VAL A 255 11.40 2.37 3.99
CA VAL A 255 10.61 1.95 5.15
C VAL A 255 10.52 3.17 6.04
N TRP A 256 9.29 3.56 6.40
CA TRP A 256 8.93 4.79 7.10
C TRP A 256 9.64 4.91 8.47
N PHE A 257 10.92 5.26 8.43
CA PHE A 257 11.72 5.71 9.55
C PHE A 257 12.40 7.00 9.09
N GLU A 258 11.81 8.15 9.43
CA GLU A 258 12.65 9.33 9.63
C GLU A 258 13.70 8.92 10.67
N VAL A 259 14.96 8.84 10.20
CA VAL A 259 16.17 8.53 10.95
C VAL A 259 16.26 9.46 12.16
N SER A 260 15.64 9.03 13.24
CA SER A 260 15.85 9.59 14.57
C SER A 260 16.79 8.62 15.26
N GLU A 261 18.09 8.84 15.06
CA GLU A 261 19.22 8.13 15.70
C GLU A 261 19.42 6.65 15.27
N LEU A 262 19.82 6.43 14.01
CA LEU A 262 20.66 5.29 13.68
C LEU A 262 22.11 5.78 13.58
N VAL A 263 22.90 5.53 14.63
CA VAL A 263 24.35 5.58 14.55
C VAL A 263 24.76 4.61 13.44
N LEU A 264 25.18 5.16 12.30
CA LEU A 264 25.81 4.44 11.21
C LEU A 264 27.15 3.86 11.71
N ILE A 265 27.10 2.68 12.31
CA ILE A 265 28.29 1.81 12.40
C ILE A 265 28.37 1.08 11.06
N GLY A 266 28.96 1.75 10.07
CA GLY A 266 29.42 1.08 8.86
C GLY A 266 30.62 0.17 9.19
N PRO A 267 30.80 -0.96 8.49
CA PRO A 267 32.02 -1.74 8.60
C PRO A 267 33.21 -0.89 8.16
N ARG A 268 34.23 -0.78 9.00
CA ARG A 268 35.53 -0.21 8.64
C ARG A 268 36.09 -1.04 7.49
N VAL A 269 36.08 -0.46 6.29
CA VAL A 269 36.93 -0.94 5.20
C VAL A 269 38.33 -0.42 5.51
N CYS A 270 39.18 -1.30 6.02
CA CYS A 270 40.62 -1.03 6.06
C CYS A 270 41.15 -0.99 4.62
N ALA A 271 42.01 0.00 4.38
CA ALA A 271 42.75 0.21 3.13
C ALA A 271 43.62 -0.98 2.74
#